data_AF-A0A3M1KXC8-F1
#
_entry.id   AF-A0A3M1KXC8-F1
#
_cell.length_a   1.000
_cell.length_b   1.000
_cell.length_c   1.000
_cell.angle_alpha   90.00
_cell.angle_beta   90.00
_cell.angle_gamma   90.00
#
_symmetry.space_group_name_H-M   'P 1'
#
loop_
_entity.id
_entity.type
_entity.pdbx_description
1 polymer ?
#
loop_
_entity_poly.entity_id
_entity_poly.type
_entity_poly.pdbx_seq_one_letter_code
_entity_poly.pdbx_strand_id
1 'polypeptide(L)'
;MKRQVEAVLPTEWGVFRMLAYADREDDPMPHLALVHEAFDPAGPVLVRIHSECMTGDLFHSKRCDCGEQLDRAMAMAAEHGGVVIYLR
;
A
#
# COMPACT_ATOMS: atom_id res chain seq x y z
N MET A 1 -10.46 -13.93 0.24
CA MET A 1 -9.14 -13.50 0.73
C MET A 1 -9.12 -13.49 2.25
N LYS A 2 -8.03 -13.99 2.85
CA LYS A 2 -7.74 -13.98 4.28
C LYS A 2 -6.43 -13.23 4.53
N ARG A 3 -6.32 -12.59 5.69
CA ARG A 3 -5.06 -11.97 6.14
C ARG A 3 -4.05 -13.08 6.47
N GLN A 4 -2.88 -13.01 5.86
CA GLN A 4 -1.82 -14.01 5.98
C GLN A 4 -0.80 -13.61 7.06
N VAL A 5 -0.24 -12.42 6.93
CA VAL A 5 0.81 -11.89 7.81
C VAL A 5 0.72 -10.38 7.89
N GLU A 6 1.32 -9.79 8.93
CA GLU A 6 1.53 -8.36 9.05
C GLU A 6 2.97 -8.04 9.48
N ALA A 7 3.46 -6.88 9.07
CA ALA A 7 4.77 -6.35 9.45
C ALA A 7 4.73 -4.83 9.59
N VAL A 8 5.63 -4.29 10.41
CA VAL A 8 5.88 -2.84 10.46
C VAL A 8 6.85 -2.49 9.33
N LEU A 9 6.48 -1.48 8.54
CA LEU A 9 7.24 -0.99 7.40
C LEU A 9 7.55 0.50 7.59
N PRO A 10 8.74 0.83 8.11
CA PRO A 10 9.24 2.20 8.09
C PRO A 10 9.56 2.61 6.65
N THR A 11 9.04 3.77 6.23
CA THR A 11 9.25 4.34 4.89
C THR A 11 9.70 5.79 5.00
N GLU A 12 10.03 6.42 3.87
CA GLU A 12 10.33 7.86 3.84
C GLU A 12 9.11 8.74 4.17
N TRP A 13 7.89 8.22 3.96
CA TRP A 13 6.65 8.95 4.25
C TRP A 13 6.15 8.75 5.68
N GLY A 14 6.76 7.85 6.46
CA GLY A 14 6.31 7.50 7.81
C GLY A 14 6.23 5.99 8.03
N VAL A 15 5.63 5.60 9.14
CA VAL A 15 5.51 4.18 9.52
C VAL A 15 4.16 3.63 9.09
N PHE A 16 4.20 2.52 8.36
CA PHE A 16 3.01 1.78 7.95
C PHE A 16 2.99 0.41 8.59
N ARG A 17 1.79 -0.12 8.83
CA ARG A 17 1.55 -1.54 8.98
C ARG A 17 1.23 -2.12 7.61
N MET A 18 2.06 -3.03 7.13
CA MET A 18 1.84 -3.78 5.90
C MET A 18 1.13 -5.09 6.24
N LEU A 19 -0.05 -5.31 5.68
CA LEU A 19 -0.84 -6.53 5.86
C LEU A 19 -0.98 -7.26 4.51
N ALA A 20 -0.66 -8.55 4.48
CA ALA A 20 -0.79 -9.38 3.29
C ALA A 20 -2.13 -10.12 3.28
N TYR A 21 -2.80 -10.15 2.13
CA TYR A 21 -4.07 -10.84 1.90
C TYR A 21 -4.00 -11.76 0.69
N ALA A 22 -4.43 -13.00 0.86
CA ALA A 22 -4.51 -14.01 -0.21
C ALA A 22 -5.63 -15.00 0.04
N ASP A 23 -6.09 -15.72 -0.98
CA ASP A 23 -7.09 -16.79 -0.82
C ASP A 23 -6.50 -18.05 -0.21
N ARG A 24 -5.22 -18.32 -0.47
CA ARG A 24 -4.48 -19.48 0.03
C ARG A 24 -3.21 -19.01 0.76
N GLU A 25 -2.77 -19.80 1.73
CA GLU A 25 -1.53 -19.52 2.48
C GLU A 25 -0.27 -19.62 1.62
N ASP A 26 -0.31 -20.46 0.58
CA ASP A 26 0.80 -20.70 -0.35
C ASP A 26 0.78 -19.80 -1.59
N ASP A 27 -0.05 -18.76 -1.60
CA ASP A 27 -0.13 -17.82 -2.71
C ASP A 27 1.17 -17.01 -2.83
N PRO A 28 1.92 -17.11 -3.95
CA PRO A 28 3.18 -16.38 -4.12
C PRO A 28 2.98 -14.88 -4.33
N MET A 29 1.73 -14.42 -4.56
CA MET A 29 1.43 -13.06 -4.99
C MET A 29 0.30 -12.43 -4.16
N PRO A 30 0.45 -12.33 -2.83
CA PRO A 30 -0.58 -11.73 -1.99
C PRO A 30 -0.75 -10.24 -2.30
N HIS A 31 -2.00 -9.77 -2.25
CA HIS A 31 -2.32 -8.36 -2.21
C HIS A 31 -1.84 -7.74 -0.89
N LEU A 32 -1.47 -6.47 -0.90
CA LEU A 32 -0.99 -5.77 0.29
C LEU A 32 -1.91 -4.62 0.67
N ALA A 33 -2.09 -4.40 1.96
CA ALA A 33 -2.65 -3.17 2.50
C ALA A 33 -1.59 -2.48 3.35
N LEU A 34 -1.27 -1.23 3.01
CA LEU A 34 -0.37 -0.36 3.77
C LEU A 34 -1.22 0.61 4.57
N VAL A 35 -1.27 0.43 5.87
CA VAL A 35 -2.10 1.22 6.80
C VAL A 35 -1.18 2.13 7.59
N HIS A 36 -1.34 3.45 7.48
CA HIS A 36 -0.52 4.39 8.22
C HIS A 36 -0.74 4.24 9.74
N GLU A 37 0.27 4.49 10.57
CA GLU A 37 0.17 4.33 12.02
C GLU A 37 -0.90 5.23 12.67
N ALA A 38 -1.17 6.40 12.07
CA ALA A 38 -2.20 7.34 12.51
C ALA A 38 -3.63 6.99 12.05
N PHE A 39 -3.84 5.79 11.50
CA PHE A 39 -5.15 5.33 11.04
C PHE A 39 -6.19 5.31 12.17
N ASP A 40 -7.33 5.96 11.91
CA ASP A 40 -8.50 5.97 12.81
C ASP A 40 -9.76 5.43 12.08
N PRO A 41 -10.28 4.26 12.47
CA PRO A 41 -11.48 3.69 11.85
C PRO A 41 -12.79 4.40 12.24
N ALA A 42 -12.78 5.34 13.20
CA ALA A 42 -13.98 6.05 13.63
C ALA A 42 -14.40 7.18 12.67
N GLY A 43 -13.50 7.63 11.79
CA GLY A 43 -13.72 8.70 10.83
C GLY A 43 -13.67 8.26 9.35
N PRO A 44 -13.91 9.18 8.41
CA PRO A 44 -13.64 8.94 6.99
C PRO A 44 -12.15 8.64 6.78
N VAL A 45 -11.86 7.55 6.07
CA VAL A 45 -10.49 7.12 5.80
C VAL A 45 -10.15 7.41 4.34
N LEU A 46 -9.02 8.09 4.11
CA LEU A 46 -8.47 8.21 2.77
C LEU A 46 -7.93 6.85 2.31
N VAL A 47 -8.49 6.32 1.23
CA VAL A 47 -8.06 5.04 0.65
C VAL A 47 -7.62 5.25 -0.79
N ARG A 48 -6.43 4.75 -1.13
CA ARG A 48 -5.97 4.58 -2.51
C ARG A 48 -5.97 3.10 -2.87
N ILE A 49 -6.51 2.77 -4.03
CA ILE A 49 -6.31 1.46 -4.67
C ILE A 49 -5.30 1.65 -5.78
N HIS A 50 -4.22 0.86 -5.74
CA HIS A 50 -3.12 0.91 -6.69
C HIS A 50 -2.89 -0.48 -7.28
N SER A 51 -2.99 -0.61 -8.59
CA SER A 51 -2.62 -1.84 -9.28
C SER A 51 -1.11 -1.87 -9.48
N GLU A 52 -0.47 -3.01 -9.16
CA GLU A 52 0.96 -3.20 -9.31
C GLU A 52 1.43 -2.81 -10.71
N CYS A 53 2.43 -1.94 -10.77
CA CYS A 53 3.16 -1.64 -11.98
C CYS A 53 4.65 -1.76 -11.70
N MET A 54 5.18 -2.98 -11.75
CA MET A 54 6.60 -3.26 -11.44
C MET A 54 7.57 -2.29 -12.15
N THR A 55 7.33 -1.98 -13.44
CA THR A 55 8.21 -1.07 -14.21
C THR A 55 8.11 0.38 -13.76
N GLY A 56 6.92 0.87 -13.39
CA GLY A 56 6.72 2.22 -12.89
C GLY A 56 7.14 2.38 -11.43
N ASP A 57 6.71 1.46 -10.58
CA ASP A 57 6.85 1.53 -9.12
C ASP A 57 8.28 1.22 -8.67
N LEU A 58 8.95 0.21 -9.25
CA LEU A 58 10.30 -0.21 -8.83
C LEU A 58 11.42 0.34 -9.71
N PHE A 59 11.19 0.41 -11.02
CA PHE A 59 12.22 0.80 -11.98
C PHE A 59 12.07 2.25 -12.48
N HIS A 60 11.11 3.01 -11.94
CA HIS A 60 10.86 4.41 -12.27
C HIS A 60 10.71 4.68 -13.78
N SER A 61 10.10 3.73 -14.50
CA SER A 61 9.81 3.85 -15.92
C SER A 61 9.02 5.13 -16.20
N LYS A 62 9.50 5.96 -17.15
CA LYS A 62 8.79 7.17 -17.61
C LYS A 62 7.77 6.91 -18.72
N ARG A 63 7.46 5.64 -19.03
CA ARG A 63 6.39 5.25 -19.96
C ARG A 63 5.00 5.32 -19.33
N CYS A 64 4.93 5.31 -18.01
CA CYS A 64 3.74 5.56 -17.22
C CYS A 64 4.12 6.45 -16.03
N ASP A 65 3.11 6.91 -15.31
CA ASP A 65 3.22 7.73 -14.11
C ASP A 65 2.94 6.92 -12.83
N CYS A 66 2.87 5.58 -12.91
CA CYS A 66 2.47 4.72 -11.78
C CYS A 66 3.34 4.91 -10.53
N GLY A 67 4.66 5.03 -10.68
CA GLY A 67 5.56 5.28 -9.55
C GLY A 67 5.26 6.62 -8.87
N GLU A 68 5.09 7.70 -9.65
CA GLU A 68 4.74 9.03 -9.12
C GLU A 68 3.35 9.02 -8.44
N GLN A 69 2.40 8.24 -8.98
CA GLN A 69 1.09 8.05 -8.35
C GLN A 69 1.18 7.28 -7.02
N LEU A 70 2.03 6.25 -6.94
CA LEU A 70 2.25 5.49 -5.70
C LEU A 70 2.91 6.36 -4.64
N ASP A 71 3.97 7.09 -4.98
CA ASP A 71 4.66 8.01 -4.06
C ASP A 71 3.68 9.07 -3.52
N ARG A 72 2.86 9.65 -4.40
CA ARG A 72 1.84 10.62 -3.98
C ARG A 72 0.79 10.00 -3.07
N ALA A 73 0.37 8.77 -3.35
CA ALA A 73 -0.58 8.07 -2.50
C ALA A 73 -0.02 7.77 -1.11
N MET A 74 1.24 7.32 -1.02
CA MET A 74 1.92 7.08 0.25
C MET A 74 2.06 8.38 1.06
N ALA A 75 2.46 9.48 0.42
CA ALA A 75 2.54 10.78 1.07
C ALA A 75 1.18 11.27 1.59
N MET A 76 0.13 11.16 0.78
CA MET A 76 -1.23 11.57 1.20
C MET A 76 -1.77 10.68 2.32
N ALA A 77 -1.48 9.36 2.27
CA ALA A 77 -1.86 8.44 3.33
C ALA A 77 -1.14 8.79 4.64
N ALA A 78 0.14 9.14 4.61
CA ALA A 78 0.85 9.59 5.80
C ALA A 78 0.25 10.86 6.41
N GLU A 79 -0.08 11.84 5.58
CA GLU A 79 -0.67 13.12 6.03
C GLU A 79 -2.06 12.95 6.67
N HIS A 80 -2.85 11.98 6.20
CA HIS A 80 -4.26 11.82 6.60
C HIS A 80 -4.56 10.56 7.42
N GLY A 81 -3.55 9.76 7.81
CA GLY A 81 -3.78 8.46 8.46
C GLY A 81 -4.49 7.45 7.54
N GLY A 82 -4.18 7.49 6.25
CA GLY A 82 -4.85 6.72 5.20
C GLY A 82 -4.33 5.30 4.99
N VAL A 83 -4.90 4.66 3.98
CA VAL A 83 -4.58 3.28 3.56
C VAL A 83 -4.29 3.22 2.06
N VAL A 84 -3.23 2.52 1.69
CA VAL A 84 -2.93 2.18 0.28
C VAL A 84 -3.12 0.68 0.10
N ILE A 85 -4.03 0.29 -0.79
CA ILE A 85 -4.23 -1.10 -1.20
C ILE A 85 -3.43 -1.34 -2.48
N TYR A 86 -2.40 -2.18 -2.39
CA TYR A 86 -1.54 -2.58 -3.49
C TYR A 86 -2.02 -3.93 -4.04
N LEU A 87 -2.69 -3.89 -5.20
CA LEU A 87 -3.25 -5.07 -5.85
C LEU A 87 -2.19 -5.72 -6.74
N ARG A 88 -2.01 -7.03 -6.61
CA ARG A 88 -1.08 -7.84 -7.37
C ARG A 88 -1.86 -8.94 -8.08
#